data_AF-A0AA43AN74-F1
#
_entry.id   AF-A0AA43AN74-F1
#
_cell.length_a   1.000
_cell.length_b   1.000
_cell.length_c   1.000
_cell.angle_alpha   90.00
_cell.angle_beta   90.00
_cell.angle_gamma   90.00
#
_symmetry.space_group_name_H-M   'P 1'
#
loop_
_entity.id
_entity.type
_entity.pdbx_description
1 polymer ?
#
loop_
_entity_poly.entity_id
_entity_poly.type
_entity_poly.pdbx_seq_one_letter_code
_entity_poly.pdbx_strand_id
1 'polypeptide(L)'
;MHIKDIIGLIGLRGSDPALAAWFAQHGLASPPATITANQGQKSARDKAHGMEYHFAFDIIHDRFYPPREAKRGSWASHLKSVTLYSHRPRNAPALPAGFWSGYVGPEASLQECLDGFDGQMQDFGDTAYFEKVLADDVQMKLWFDQRHRHVQELQINLVEDRQFIGHHDFDPDNEHNTFKQASTLLVRWLFERGHLKLTDALRAAGPGEDHEAILHFTKQRLHNHVWKSQVQDDPSLHAVLAHSQTTRPLILNDGTRLPLYAPWMLLKAADCWDAHQSLYSDDALPDWSERLTAFERSVTLDAAQQQAFLSALDEAYRCVKSAQGAA
;
A
#
# COMPACT_ATOMS: atom_id res chain seq x y z
N MET A 1 30.14 -9.59 7.42
CA MET A 1 28.72 -9.23 7.24
C MET A 1 28.38 -8.14 8.23
N HIS A 2 27.84 -7.03 7.75
CA HIS A 2 27.30 -5.92 8.54
C HIS A 2 25.83 -5.72 8.20
N ILE A 3 25.07 -5.11 9.12
CA ILE A 3 23.66 -4.77 8.87
C ILE A 3 23.49 -3.85 7.63
N LYS A 4 24.49 -3.03 7.31
CA LYS A 4 24.56 -2.20 6.09
C LYS A 4 24.51 -3.03 4.81
N ASP A 5 25.09 -4.24 4.82
CA ASP A 5 25.04 -5.13 3.66
C ASP A 5 23.59 -5.56 3.40
N ILE A 6 22.81 -5.84 4.45
CA ILE A 6 21.39 -6.21 4.35
C ILE A 6 20.55 -5.02 3.88
N ILE A 7 20.80 -3.83 4.43
CA ILE A 7 20.13 -2.58 3.99
C ILE A 7 20.33 -2.38 2.48
N GLY A 8 21.54 -2.61 1.96
CA GLY A 8 21.85 -2.48 0.54
C GLY A 8 21.17 -3.51 -0.38
N LEU A 9 20.61 -4.60 0.17
CA LEU A 9 19.85 -5.58 -0.62
C LEU A 9 18.38 -5.19 -0.81
N ILE A 10 17.84 -4.33 0.05
CA ILE A 10 16.43 -3.94 0.02
C ILE A 10 16.10 -3.27 -1.31
N GLY A 11 15.04 -3.74 -1.96
CA GLY A 11 14.60 -3.27 -3.26
C GLY A 11 15.32 -3.87 -4.46
N LEU A 12 16.37 -4.68 -4.26
CA LEU A 12 16.95 -5.43 -5.37
C LEU A 12 15.94 -6.42 -5.95
N ARG A 13 15.98 -6.61 -7.27
CA ARG A 13 15.17 -7.62 -7.95
C ARG A 13 15.53 -9.01 -7.45
N GLY A 14 14.55 -9.91 -7.40
CA GLY A 14 14.79 -11.31 -7.07
C GLY A 14 15.78 -12.01 -8.00
N SER A 15 15.96 -11.51 -9.22
CA SER A 15 16.95 -11.98 -10.20
C SER A 15 18.30 -11.26 -10.15
N ASP A 16 18.49 -10.32 -9.22
CA ASP A 16 19.71 -9.53 -9.14
C ASP A 16 20.94 -10.38 -8.76
N PRO A 17 22.08 -10.29 -9.49
CA PRO A 17 23.27 -11.07 -9.19
C PRO A 17 23.85 -10.85 -7.79
N ALA A 18 23.78 -9.62 -7.25
CA ALA A 18 24.29 -9.31 -5.93
C ALA A 18 23.45 -10.00 -4.85
N LEU A 19 22.12 -10.00 -5.01
CA LEU A 19 21.21 -10.70 -4.12
C LEU A 19 21.40 -12.22 -4.20
N ALA A 20 21.53 -12.77 -5.41
CA ALA A 20 21.79 -14.19 -5.62
C ALA A 20 23.14 -14.63 -5.01
N ALA A 21 24.20 -13.82 -5.18
CA ALA A 21 25.50 -14.07 -4.58
C ALA A 21 25.44 -14.05 -3.06
N TRP A 22 24.72 -13.09 -2.47
CA TRP A 22 24.52 -13.02 -1.02
C TRP A 22 23.80 -14.26 -0.49
N PHE A 23 22.71 -14.68 -1.13
CA PHE A 23 21.98 -15.89 -0.75
C PHE A 23 22.86 -17.14 -0.84
N ALA A 24 23.63 -17.28 -1.92
CA ALA A 24 24.54 -18.41 -2.12
C ALA A 24 25.66 -18.44 -1.06
N GLN A 25 26.25 -17.28 -0.73
CA GLN A 25 27.28 -17.16 0.31
C GLN A 25 26.78 -17.64 1.68
N HIS A 26 25.48 -17.46 1.97
CA HIS A 26 24.86 -17.82 3.24
C HIS A 26 24.15 -19.19 3.17
N GLY A 27 24.37 -19.98 2.12
CA GLY A 27 23.80 -21.32 1.95
C GLY A 27 22.28 -21.32 1.79
N LEU A 28 21.68 -20.21 1.35
CA LEU A 28 20.25 -20.05 1.17
C LEU A 28 19.83 -20.48 -0.23
N ALA A 29 18.62 -21.05 -0.36
CA ALA A 29 18.03 -21.32 -1.66
C ALA A 29 17.75 -20.00 -2.39
N SER A 30 18.00 -19.95 -3.70
CA SER A 30 17.94 -18.74 -4.53
C SER A 30 16.71 -17.85 -4.24
N PRO A 31 16.89 -16.52 -4.29
CA PRO A 31 15.78 -15.58 -4.18
C PRO A 31 14.73 -15.86 -5.26
N PRO A 32 13.43 -15.73 -4.95
CA PRO A 32 12.38 -15.89 -5.95
C PRO A 32 12.49 -14.74 -6.96
N ALA A 33 12.73 -15.04 -8.23
CA ALA A 33 12.82 -14.04 -9.30
C ALA A 33 11.45 -13.51 -9.76
N THR A 34 10.38 -14.23 -9.41
CA THR A 34 9.00 -13.89 -9.74
C THR A 34 8.11 -14.17 -8.55
N ILE A 35 7.01 -13.43 -8.44
CA ILE A 35 5.92 -13.73 -7.51
C ILE A 35 4.61 -13.97 -8.28
N THR A 36 3.77 -14.83 -7.72
CA THR A 36 2.34 -14.90 -8.05
C THR A 36 1.54 -14.32 -6.88
N ALA A 37 0.25 -14.03 -7.08
CA ALA A 37 -0.61 -13.41 -6.06
C ALA A 37 -0.64 -14.15 -4.70
N ASN A 38 -0.22 -15.42 -4.65
CA ASN A 38 -0.25 -16.26 -3.45
C ASN A 38 1.15 -16.56 -2.85
N GLN A 39 2.21 -15.93 -3.37
CA GLN A 39 3.60 -16.19 -2.95
C GLN A 39 4.20 -14.95 -2.28
N GLY A 40 4.03 -14.81 -0.97
CA GLY A 40 4.44 -13.58 -0.25
C GLY A 40 5.80 -13.65 0.46
N GLN A 41 6.16 -14.80 1.05
CA GLN A 41 7.17 -14.81 2.12
C GLN A 41 8.05 -16.06 2.10
N LYS A 42 9.37 -15.86 2.26
CA LYS A 42 10.35 -16.95 2.39
C LYS A 42 11.23 -16.71 3.61
N SER A 43 11.12 -17.58 4.61
CA SER A 43 12.05 -17.60 5.74
C SER A 43 13.39 -18.19 5.30
N ALA A 44 14.48 -17.63 5.82
CA ALA A 44 15.81 -18.21 5.67
C ALA A 44 16.53 -18.15 7.01
N ARG A 45 16.85 -19.33 7.54
CA ARG A 45 17.66 -19.44 8.75
C ARG A 45 19.13 -19.36 8.36
N ASP A 46 19.79 -18.30 8.77
CA ASP A 46 21.24 -18.23 8.68
C ASP A 46 21.84 -19.07 9.81
N LYS A 47 22.24 -20.30 9.46
CA LYS A 47 22.93 -21.22 10.38
C LYS A 47 24.35 -20.77 10.69
N ALA A 48 24.94 -19.89 9.87
CA ALA A 48 26.32 -19.47 9.99
C ALA A 48 26.50 -18.25 10.90
N HIS A 49 25.49 -17.38 11.04
CA HIS A 49 25.63 -16.09 11.76
C HIS A 49 24.62 -15.88 12.89
N GLY A 50 23.86 -16.91 13.24
CA GLY A 50 23.22 -17.00 14.56
C GLY A 50 22.03 -16.10 14.81
N MET A 51 21.35 -15.71 13.74
CA MET A 51 20.12 -14.90 13.78
C MET A 51 19.13 -15.47 12.77
N GLU A 52 17.84 -15.42 13.09
CA GLU A 52 16.79 -15.85 12.16
C GLU A 52 16.38 -14.68 11.27
N TYR A 53 16.44 -14.89 9.95
CA TYR A 53 16.05 -13.90 8.95
C TYR A 53 14.77 -14.33 8.24
N HIS A 54 13.93 -13.35 7.95
CA HIS A 54 12.73 -13.55 7.18
C HIS A 54 12.70 -12.57 6.00
N PHE A 55 12.83 -13.10 4.78
CA PHE A 55 12.91 -12.31 3.55
C PHE A 55 11.53 -12.29 2.86
N ALA A 56 10.92 -11.12 2.79
CA ALA A 56 9.68 -10.91 2.05
C ALA A 56 9.98 -10.32 0.67
N PHE A 57 9.32 -10.85 -0.36
CA PHE A 57 9.50 -10.42 -1.74
C PHE A 57 8.16 -9.91 -2.27
N ASP A 58 8.15 -8.71 -2.85
CA ASP A 58 6.92 -8.06 -3.29
C ASP A 58 7.16 -6.98 -4.36
N ILE A 59 6.09 -6.31 -4.79
CA ILE A 59 6.07 -5.20 -5.75
C ILE A 59 5.37 -3.98 -5.13
N ILE A 60 5.60 -3.72 -3.84
CA ILE A 60 4.87 -2.67 -3.12
C ILE A 60 5.81 -1.48 -2.90
N HIS A 61 5.99 -0.66 -3.94
CA HIS A 61 6.55 0.70 -3.88
C HIS A 61 6.38 1.41 -5.24
N ASP A 62 6.04 2.71 -5.26
CA ASP A 62 5.79 3.49 -6.49
C ASP A 62 6.89 3.36 -7.56
N ARG A 63 8.17 3.44 -7.16
CA ARG A 63 9.34 3.20 -8.03
C ARG A 63 9.33 1.88 -8.83
N PHE A 64 8.54 0.89 -8.42
CA PHE A 64 8.42 -0.42 -9.07
C PHE A 64 7.14 -0.58 -9.90
N TYR A 65 6.34 0.48 -10.03
CA TYR A 65 5.12 0.48 -10.82
C TYR A 65 5.30 1.10 -12.22
N PRO A 66 4.58 0.60 -13.24
CA PRO A 66 3.71 -0.58 -13.19
C PRO A 66 4.51 -1.89 -13.00
N PRO A 67 3.91 -2.95 -12.41
CA PRO A 67 4.58 -4.22 -12.22
C PRO A 67 5.05 -4.75 -13.57
N ARG A 68 6.30 -5.18 -13.67
CA ARG A 68 6.83 -5.75 -14.91
C ARG A 68 6.55 -7.23 -14.96
N GLU A 69 5.84 -7.69 -15.98
CA GLU A 69 5.68 -9.12 -16.23
C GLU A 69 7.05 -9.73 -16.53
N ALA A 70 7.42 -10.77 -15.77
CA ALA A 70 8.69 -11.48 -15.93
C ALA A 70 8.51 -12.75 -16.76
N LYS A 71 7.37 -13.42 -16.60
CA LYS A 71 6.87 -14.54 -17.42
C LYS A 71 5.35 -14.51 -17.40
N ARG A 72 4.71 -15.12 -18.39
CA ARG A 72 3.24 -15.16 -18.52
C ARG A 72 2.56 -15.45 -17.18
N GLY A 73 1.78 -14.50 -16.66
CA GLY A 73 1.04 -14.64 -15.41
C GLY A 73 1.89 -14.52 -14.13
N SER A 74 3.09 -13.93 -14.21
CA SER A 74 3.97 -13.70 -13.07
C SER A 74 4.77 -12.40 -13.22
N TRP A 75 4.97 -11.71 -12.09
CA TRP A 75 5.61 -10.41 -12.07
C TRP A 75 7.01 -10.49 -11.47
N ALA A 76 7.89 -9.59 -11.91
CA ALA A 76 9.23 -9.43 -11.36
C ALA A 76 9.13 -8.98 -9.89
N SER A 77 9.75 -9.75 -9.00
CA SER A 77 9.75 -9.50 -7.56
C SER A 77 10.93 -8.64 -7.13
N HIS A 78 10.77 -7.92 -6.02
CA HIS A 78 11.84 -7.17 -5.36
C HIS A 78 11.89 -7.56 -3.89
N LEU A 79 13.09 -7.53 -3.28
CA LEU A 79 13.23 -7.77 -1.84
C LEU A 79 12.55 -6.61 -1.09
N LYS A 80 11.39 -6.87 -0.49
CA LYS A 80 10.57 -5.86 0.18
C LYS A 80 11.05 -5.61 1.60
N SER A 81 11.27 -6.68 2.36
CA SER A 81 11.73 -6.57 3.74
C SER A 81 12.57 -7.74 4.18
N VAL A 82 13.44 -7.48 5.13
CA VAL A 82 14.17 -8.47 5.91
C VAL A 82 13.84 -8.23 7.37
N THR A 83 13.13 -9.18 7.97
CA THR A 83 12.90 -9.22 9.42
C THR A 83 14.02 -10.03 10.08
N LEU A 84 14.57 -9.51 11.17
CA LEU A 84 15.63 -10.06 11.99
C LEU A 84 15.07 -10.27 13.40
N TYR A 85 15.00 -11.51 13.84
CA TYR A 85 14.54 -11.83 15.20
C TYR A 85 15.71 -11.87 16.18
N SER A 86 15.49 -11.39 17.40
CA SER A 86 16.50 -11.48 18.47
C SER A 86 16.68 -12.88 19.03
N HIS A 87 15.74 -13.79 18.73
CA HIS A 87 15.83 -15.19 19.12
C HIS A 87 16.97 -15.89 18.40
N ARG A 88 18.14 -15.91 19.06
CA ARG A 88 19.28 -16.70 18.60
C ARG A 88 19.01 -18.19 18.82
N PRO A 89 19.24 -19.05 17.82
CA PRO A 89 19.21 -20.49 18.02
C PRO A 89 20.20 -20.90 19.11
N ARG A 90 19.85 -21.91 19.90
CA ARG A 90 20.75 -22.48 20.91
C ARG A 90 22.04 -22.96 20.24
N ASN A 91 23.21 -22.54 20.76
CA ASN A 91 24.55 -22.80 20.23
C ASN A 91 24.89 -22.12 18.89
N ALA A 92 24.17 -21.06 18.52
CA ALA A 92 24.54 -20.28 17.37
C ALA A 92 25.89 -19.55 17.56
N PRO A 93 26.73 -19.45 16.52
CA PRO A 93 27.95 -18.65 16.58
C PRO A 93 27.62 -17.17 16.81
N ALA A 94 28.51 -16.47 17.53
CA ALA A 94 28.36 -15.03 17.74
C ALA A 94 28.42 -14.27 16.40
N LEU A 95 27.64 -13.20 16.28
CA LEU A 95 27.73 -12.29 15.15
C LEU A 95 29.15 -11.69 15.04
N PRO A 96 29.67 -11.45 13.83
CA PRO A 96 30.95 -10.79 13.64
C PRO A 96 31.02 -9.45 14.38
N ALA A 97 32.21 -9.10 14.88
CA ALA A 97 32.44 -7.81 15.51
C ALA A 97 32.03 -6.66 14.57
N GLY A 98 31.28 -5.69 15.10
CA GLY A 98 30.79 -4.55 14.33
C GLY A 98 29.61 -4.83 13.41
N PHE A 99 28.95 -6.00 13.49
CA PHE A 99 27.74 -6.28 12.70
C PHE A 99 26.70 -5.14 12.81
N TRP A 100 26.46 -4.65 14.03
CA TRP A 100 25.55 -3.54 14.36
C TRP A 100 26.19 -2.15 14.28
N SER A 101 27.37 -1.99 13.69
CA SER A 101 28.07 -0.70 13.69
C SER A 101 27.21 0.42 13.08
N GLY A 102 26.86 1.40 13.92
CA GLY A 102 26.00 2.53 13.57
C GLY A 102 24.50 2.27 13.68
N TYR A 103 24.06 1.13 14.23
CA TYR A 103 22.66 0.75 14.37
C TYR A 103 22.37 0.10 15.72
N VAL A 104 21.11 0.10 16.12
CA VAL A 104 20.63 -0.56 17.33
C VAL A 104 20.57 -2.07 17.10
N GLY A 105 21.18 -2.84 18.01
CA GLY A 105 21.20 -4.30 17.98
C GLY A 105 20.24 -4.93 18.99
N PRO A 106 20.11 -6.27 19.01
CA PRO A 106 19.10 -6.97 19.81
C PRO A 106 19.31 -6.86 21.32
N GLU A 107 20.55 -6.58 21.74
CA GLU A 107 20.93 -6.41 23.15
C GLU A 107 20.80 -4.96 23.64
N ALA A 108 20.36 -4.05 22.77
CA ALA A 108 20.21 -2.65 23.13
C ALA A 108 19.16 -2.48 24.23
N SER A 109 19.44 -1.58 25.16
CA SER A 109 18.49 -1.06 26.13
C SER A 109 17.43 -0.18 25.46
N LEU A 110 16.35 0.09 26.20
CA LEU A 110 15.31 1.02 25.73
C LEU A 110 15.88 2.42 25.45
N GLN A 111 16.85 2.90 26.26
CA GLN A 111 17.48 4.20 26.05
C GLN A 111 18.33 4.21 24.78
N GLU A 112 19.10 3.15 24.51
CA GLU A 112 19.87 3.05 23.27
C GLU A 112 18.94 2.97 22.03
N CYS A 113 17.76 2.37 22.17
CA CYS A 113 16.73 2.42 21.13
C CYS A 113 16.22 3.85 20.91
N LEU A 114 15.87 4.57 21.98
CA LEU A 114 15.43 5.98 21.88
C LEU A 114 16.50 6.85 21.21
N ASP A 115 17.77 6.71 21.61
CA ASP A 115 18.87 7.49 21.05
C ASP A 115 19.11 7.14 19.56
N GLY A 116 19.02 5.87 19.19
CA GLY A 116 19.22 5.41 17.82
C GLY A 116 18.10 5.83 16.85
N PHE A 117 16.88 6.03 17.38
CA PHE A 117 15.67 6.38 16.63
C PHE A 117 15.20 7.82 16.87
N ASP A 118 16.13 8.71 17.22
CA ASP A 118 15.90 10.16 17.34
C ASP A 118 14.74 10.53 18.29
N GLY A 119 14.54 9.72 19.34
CA GLY A 119 13.49 9.90 20.34
C GLY A 119 12.07 9.54 19.88
N GLN A 120 11.89 9.01 18.67
CA GLN A 120 10.56 8.63 18.16
C GLN A 120 10.17 7.23 18.61
N MET A 121 9.16 7.16 19.49
CA MET A 121 8.64 5.91 20.04
C MET A 121 7.11 5.94 20.09
N GLN A 122 6.47 4.84 19.71
CA GLN A 122 5.05 4.57 19.96
C GLN A 122 4.93 3.46 21.01
N ASP A 123 4.14 3.70 22.05
CA ASP A 123 3.95 2.75 23.15
C ASP A 123 2.64 1.96 22.97
N PHE A 124 2.76 0.63 22.98
CA PHE A 124 1.66 -0.34 22.90
C PHE A 124 1.59 -1.22 24.16
N GLY A 125 1.84 -0.64 25.34
CA GLY A 125 1.76 -1.32 26.63
C GLY A 125 3.02 -2.13 26.93
N ASP A 126 3.06 -3.40 26.49
CA ASP A 126 4.22 -4.27 26.70
C ASP A 126 5.28 -4.14 25.59
N THR A 127 5.00 -3.34 24.55
CA THR A 127 5.87 -3.18 23.38
C THR A 127 6.09 -1.71 23.06
N ALA A 128 7.35 -1.30 22.95
CA ALA A 128 7.75 -0.02 22.40
C ALA A 128 8.15 -0.20 20.93
N TYR A 129 7.52 0.56 20.05
CA TYR A 129 7.75 0.53 18.61
C TYR A 129 8.54 1.76 18.17
N PHE A 130 9.55 1.54 17.34
CA PHE A 130 10.41 2.58 16.78
C PHE A 130 10.46 2.45 15.27
N GLU A 131 10.59 3.59 14.58
CA GLU A 131 10.68 3.65 13.12
C GLU A 131 11.62 4.79 12.70
N LYS A 132 12.51 4.51 11.74
CA LYS A 132 13.46 5.49 11.21
C LYS A 132 13.73 5.24 9.73
N VAL A 133 13.65 6.29 8.93
CA VAL A 133 14.06 6.27 7.52
C VAL A 133 15.60 6.26 7.46
N LEU A 134 16.17 5.29 6.76
CA LEU A 134 17.62 5.10 6.60
C LEU A 134 18.15 5.72 5.29
N ALA A 135 17.34 5.66 4.24
CA ALA A 135 17.61 6.17 2.89
C ALA A 135 16.26 6.51 2.20
N ASP A 136 16.29 7.06 0.99
CA ASP A 136 15.11 7.56 0.26
C ASP A 136 13.89 6.62 0.28
N ASP A 137 14.11 5.30 0.18
CA ASP A 137 13.06 4.29 0.12
C ASP A 137 13.30 3.11 1.07
N VAL A 138 14.23 3.22 2.02
CA VAL A 138 14.52 2.16 3.00
C VAL A 138 14.35 2.71 4.41
N GLN A 139 13.65 1.96 5.24
CA GLN A 139 13.43 2.28 6.64
C GLN A 139 13.73 1.08 7.54
N MET A 140 13.94 1.37 8.81
CA MET A 140 14.11 0.40 9.88
C MET A 140 12.97 0.55 10.88
N LYS A 141 12.39 -0.58 11.27
CA LYS A 141 11.42 -0.70 12.36
C LYS A 141 12.00 -1.59 13.44
N LEU A 142 11.69 -1.29 14.69
CA LEU A 142 12.14 -2.05 15.85
C LEU A 142 11.01 -2.21 16.85
N TRP A 143 10.84 -3.44 17.35
CA TRP A 143 9.91 -3.76 18.43
C TRP A 143 10.71 -4.16 19.66
N PHE A 144 10.58 -3.37 20.72
CA PHE A 144 11.22 -3.60 22.01
C PHE A 144 10.21 -4.13 23.02
N ASP A 145 10.52 -5.26 23.63
CA ASP A 145 9.74 -5.83 24.73
C ASP A 145 10.08 -5.13 26.03
N GLN A 146 9.15 -4.31 26.52
CA GLN A 146 9.36 -3.55 27.74
C GLN A 146 9.42 -4.45 28.99
N ARG A 147 8.71 -5.59 28.96
CA ARG A 147 8.62 -6.54 30.07
C ARG A 147 9.91 -7.35 30.22
N HIS A 148 10.42 -7.87 29.12
CA HIS A 148 11.64 -8.70 29.09
C HIS A 148 12.91 -7.90 28.78
N ARG A 149 12.77 -6.59 28.52
CA ARG A 149 13.86 -5.62 28.31
C ARG A 149 14.86 -6.01 27.22
N HIS A 150 14.34 -6.39 26.06
CA HIS A 150 15.16 -6.70 24.90
C HIS A 150 14.42 -6.32 23.62
N VAL A 151 15.16 -6.13 22.53
CA VAL A 151 14.56 -6.01 21.20
C VAL A 151 14.02 -7.38 20.81
N GLN A 152 12.75 -7.50 20.44
CA GLN A 152 12.17 -8.76 19.93
C GLN A 152 12.48 -8.95 18.45
N GLU A 153 12.26 -7.89 17.68
CA GLU A 153 12.34 -7.90 16.23
C GLU A 153 12.88 -6.57 15.73
N LEU A 154 13.71 -6.66 14.69
CA LEU A 154 14.11 -5.54 13.85
C LEU A 154 13.73 -5.87 12.41
N GLN A 155 13.07 -4.95 11.72
CA GLN A 155 12.71 -5.11 10.33
C GLN A 155 13.34 -4.00 9.51
N ILE A 156 14.06 -4.37 8.46
CA ILE A 156 14.49 -3.44 7.43
C ILE A 156 13.55 -3.64 6.24
N ASN A 157 12.84 -2.60 5.83
CA ASN A 157 11.85 -2.69 4.77
C ASN A 157 11.94 -1.51 3.83
N LEU A 158 11.43 -1.70 2.62
CA LEU A 158 11.06 -0.60 1.76
C LEU A 158 10.03 0.26 2.49
N VAL A 159 10.14 1.58 2.33
CA VAL A 159 9.10 2.52 2.77
C VAL A 159 7.81 2.13 2.07
N GLU A 160 6.88 1.56 2.81
CA GLU A 160 5.57 1.20 2.27
C GLU A 160 4.68 2.44 2.31
N ASP A 161 4.39 2.98 1.14
CA ASP A 161 3.40 4.01 1.02
C ASP A 161 2.01 3.39 0.85
N ARG A 162 0.99 4.06 1.39
CA ARG A 162 -0.38 3.55 1.26
C ARG A 162 -0.87 3.80 -0.16
N GLN A 163 -1.20 2.73 -0.88
CA GLN A 163 -1.96 2.82 -2.12
C GLN A 163 -3.45 2.99 -1.79
N PHE A 164 -4.05 4.06 -2.32
CA PHE A 164 -5.50 4.28 -2.26
C PHE A 164 -6.21 3.70 -3.47
N ILE A 165 -5.67 3.86 -4.68
CA ILE A 165 -6.26 3.31 -5.91
C ILE A 165 -5.16 2.55 -6.67
N GLY A 166 -5.46 1.32 -7.08
CA GLY A 166 -4.51 0.37 -7.64
C GLY A 166 -4.45 0.36 -9.17
N HIS A 167 -3.49 -0.41 -9.71
CA HIS A 167 -3.22 -0.49 -11.15
C HIS A 167 -4.44 -1.00 -11.91
N HIS A 168 -5.03 -2.03 -11.32
CA HIS A 168 -6.14 -2.81 -11.86
C HIS A 168 -7.43 -1.99 -11.92
N ASP A 169 -7.54 -0.91 -11.15
CA ASP A 169 -8.65 0.03 -11.20
C ASP A 169 -8.63 0.92 -12.45
N PHE A 170 -7.45 1.07 -13.06
CA PHE A 170 -7.23 1.84 -14.30
C PHE A 170 -6.91 0.96 -15.51
N ASP A 171 -6.94 -0.37 -15.34
CA ASP A 171 -6.73 -1.31 -16.43
C ASP A 171 -8.06 -1.50 -17.21
N PRO A 172 -8.14 -1.05 -18.47
CA PRO A 172 -9.37 -1.17 -19.26
C PRO A 172 -9.75 -2.62 -19.56
N ASP A 173 -8.79 -3.54 -19.49
CA ASP A 173 -8.95 -4.96 -19.79
C ASP A 173 -9.25 -5.81 -18.53
N ASN A 174 -9.26 -5.21 -17.34
CA ASN A 174 -9.58 -5.91 -16.10
C ASN A 174 -11.06 -6.31 -16.05
N GLU A 175 -11.34 -7.59 -16.26
CA GLU A 175 -12.71 -8.13 -16.28
C GLU A 175 -13.44 -8.02 -14.94
N HIS A 176 -12.70 -7.91 -13.83
CA HIS A 176 -13.26 -7.77 -12.49
C HIS A 176 -13.63 -6.32 -12.14
N ASN A 177 -13.16 -5.34 -12.92
CA ASN A 177 -13.59 -3.94 -12.76
C ASN A 177 -14.85 -3.68 -13.59
N THR A 178 -16.02 -3.87 -12.97
CA THR A 178 -17.31 -3.66 -13.62
C THR A 178 -17.73 -2.18 -13.68
N PHE A 179 -17.14 -1.31 -12.87
CA PHE A 179 -17.47 0.12 -12.75
C PHE A 179 -16.31 1.02 -13.22
N LYS A 180 -15.97 0.94 -14.51
CA LYS A 180 -14.75 1.55 -15.07
C LYS A 180 -14.60 3.05 -14.79
N GLN A 181 -15.69 3.82 -14.75
CA GLN A 181 -15.62 5.26 -14.52
C GLN A 181 -15.35 5.68 -13.07
N ALA A 182 -15.59 4.82 -12.07
CA ALA A 182 -15.52 5.20 -10.65
C ALA A 182 -14.13 5.74 -10.27
N SER A 183 -13.08 5.01 -10.65
CA SER A 183 -11.69 5.36 -10.33
C SER A 183 -11.21 6.60 -11.09
N THR A 184 -11.64 6.77 -12.34
CA THR A 184 -11.34 8.00 -13.10
C THR A 184 -12.05 9.23 -12.51
N LEU A 185 -13.27 9.08 -11.98
CA LEU A 185 -13.97 10.19 -11.33
C LEU A 185 -13.33 10.58 -9.99
N LEU A 186 -12.77 9.62 -9.24
CA LEU A 186 -11.95 9.92 -8.07
C LEU A 186 -10.69 10.71 -8.47
N VAL A 187 -9.99 10.32 -9.54
CA VAL A 187 -8.83 11.10 -10.03
C VAL A 187 -9.23 12.51 -10.47
N ARG A 188 -10.35 12.64 -11.18
CA ARG A 188 -10.92 13.93 -11.57
C ARG A 188 -11.20 14.81 -10.35
N TRP A 189 -11.87 14.27 -9.34
CA TRP A 189 -12.13 14.97 -8.07
C TRP A 189 -10.83 15.43 -7.40
N LEU A 190 -9.84 14.53 -7.28
CA LEU A 190 -8.56 14.85 -6.67
C LEU A 190 -7.82 15.95 -7.42
N PHE A 191 -7.90 15.97 -8.74
CA PHE A 191 -7.31 17.00 -9.58
C PHE A 191 -8.02 18.35 -9.42
N GLU A 192 -9.34 18.39 -9.65
CA GLU A 192 -10.15 19.61 -9.66
C GLU A 192 -10.17 20.34 -8.31
N ARG A 193 -10.05 19.60 -7.21
CA ARG A 193 -10.02 20.15 -5.84
C ARG A 193 -8.60 20.42 -5.32
N GLY A 194 -7.57 20.18 -6.13
CA GLY A 194 -6.18 20.44 -5.76
C GLY A 194 -5.61 19.46 -4.72
N HIS A 195 -6.26 18.30 -4.55
CA HIS A 195 -5.80 17.26 -3.64
C HIS A 195 -4.60 16.47 -4.19
N LEU A 196 -4.38 16.45 -5.51
CA LEU A 196 -3.15 15.88 -6.08
C LEU A 196 -1.95 16.82 -5.87
N LYS A 197 -0.84 16.25 -5.40
CA LYS A 197 0.49 16.88 -5.37
C LYS A 197 1.08 16.83 -6.79
N LEU A 198 0.80 17.85 -7.58
CA LEU A 198 1.28 18.00 -8.95
C LEU A 198 2.21 19.21 -9.08
N THR A 199 3.19 19.09 -9.97
CA THR A 199 3.96 20.25 -10.44
C THR A 199 3.08 21.19 -11.27
N ASP A 200 3.47 22.47 -11.39
CA ASP A 200 2.70 23.45 -12.17
C ASP A 200 2.48 23.03 -13.62
N ALA A 201 3.50 22.40 -14.23
CA ALA A 201 3.41 21.87 -15.59
C ALA A 201 2.33 20.77 -15.71
N LEU A 202 2.24 19.87 -14.72
CA LEU A 202 1.21 18.82 -14.71
C LEU A 202 -0.17 19.37 -14.41
N ARG A 203 -0.25 20.40 -13.56
CA ARG A 203 -1.51 21.11 -13.26
C ARG A 203 -2.07 21.83 -14.49
N ALA A 204 -1.20 22.40 -15.33
CA ALA A 204 -1.61 23.07 -16.56
C ALA A 204 -2.13 22.10 -17.65
N ALA A 205 -1.61 20.86 -17.69
CA ALA A 205 -2.03 19.87 -18.68
C ALA A 205 -3.44 19.30 -18.38
N GLY A 206 -3.72 19.01 -17.11
CA GLY A 206 -5.00 18.45 -16.66
C GLY A 206 -5.33 17.05 -17.21
N PRO A 207 -6.32 16.36 -16.63
CA PRO A 207 -6.69 15.00 -17.04
C PRO A 207 -7.68 14.96 -18.22
N GLY A 208 -8.17 16.11 -18.71
CA GLY A 208 -9.34 16.15 -19.60
C GLY A 208 -10.66 15.88 -18.85
N GLU A 209 -11.77 15.82 -19.58
CA GLU A 209 -13.11 15.70 -18.99
C GLU A 209 -13.70 14.29 -19.07
N ASP A 210 -13.30 13.50 -20.08
CA ASP A 210 -13.82 12.16 -20.31
C ASP A 210 -12.96 11.04 -19.69
N HIS A 211 -13.55 9.85 -19.61
CA HIS A 211 -12.92 8.66 -19.02
C HIS A 211 -11.57 8.30 -19.65
N GLU A 212 -11.48 8.32 -20.99
CA GLU A 212 -10.28 7.91 -21.71
C GLU A 212 -9.14 8.93 -21.53
N ALA A 213 -9.47 10.21 -21.54
CA ALA A 213 -8.51 11.28 -21.23
C ALA A 213 -7.95 11.13 -19.82
N ILE A 214 -8.81 10.85 -18.83
CA ILE A 214 -8.38 10.66 -17.44
C ILE A 214 -7.54 9.39 -17.29
N LEU A 215 -7.90 8.28 -17.96
CA LEU A 215 -7.06 7.07 -18.01
C LEU A 215 -5.68 7.38 -18.57
N HIS A 216 -5.62 8.12 -19.68
CA HIS A 216 -4.37 8.52 -20.31
C HIS A 216 -3.49 9.36 -19.39
N PHE A 217 -4.10 10.35 -18.72
CA PHE A 217 -3.42 11.17 -17.72
C PHE A 217 -2.89 10.32 -16.57
N THR A 218 -3.72 9.44 -16.00
CA THR A 218 -3.35 8.59 -14.87
C THR A 218 -2.19 7.67 -15.25
N LYS A 219 -2.21 7.10 -16.45
CA LYS A 219 -1.12 6.25 -16.98
C LYS A 219 0.19 7.01 -17.12
N GLN A 220 0.14 8.22 -17.69
CA GLN A 220 1.34 8.99 -17.97
C GLN A 220 1.92 9.67 -16.73
N ARG A 221 1.07 10.10 -15.79
CA ARG A 221 1.45 11.05 -14.75
C ARG A 221 1.37 10.48 -13.34
N LEU A 222 0.54 9.47 -13.13
CA LEU A 222 0.34 8.81 -11.84
C LEU A 222 0.69 7.31 -11.88
N HIS A 223 1.25 6.84 -13.01
CA HIS A 223 1.61 5.44 -13.25
C HIS A 223 0.45 4.42 -13.09
N ASN A 224 -0.80 4.84 -13.32
CA ASN A 224 -2.03 4.07 -13.04
C ASN A 224 -2.27 3.80 -11.55
N HIS A 225 -1.94 4.73 -10.66
CA HIS A 225 -2.19 4.58 -9.22
C HIS A 225 -2.56 5.90 -8.55
N VAL A 226 -3.06 5.80 -7.32
CA VAL A 226 -3.10 6.92 -6.39
C VAL A 226 -2.48 6.48 -5.07
N TRP A 227 -1.29 6.99 -4.75
CA TRP A 227 -0.58 6.78 -3.49
C TRP A 227 -0.80 7.94 -2.51
N LYS A 228 -0.60 7.69 -1.21
CA LYS A 228 -0.65 8.73 -0.19
C LYS A 228 0.40 9.83 -0.44
N SER A 229 1.59 9.50 -0.91
CA SER A 229 2.61 10.47 -1.32
C SER A 229 2.18 11.38 -2.48
N GLN A 230 1.25 10.94 -3.33
CA GLN A 230 0.75 11.69 -4.50
C GLN A 230 -0.41 12.64 -4.16
N VAL A 231 -0.94 12.58 -2.93
CA VAL A 231 -2.03 13.44 -2.46
C VAL A 231 -1.59 14.32 -1.29
N GLN A 232 -2.34 15.41 -1.04
CA GLN A 232 -2.12 16.28 0.12
C GLN A 232 -2.16 15.45 1.42
N ASP A 233 -1.29 15.77 2.37
CA ASP A 233 -1.24 15.08 3.67
C ASP A 233 -2.37 15.60 4.57
N ASP A 234 -3.59 15.13 4.28
CA ASP A 234 -4.82 15.49 4.98
C ASP A 234 -5.51 14.21 5.48
N PRO A 235 -5.60 13.99 6.80
CA PRO A 235 -6.24 12.80 7.38
C PRO A 235 -7.70 12.60 6.94
N SER A 236 -8.45 13.68 6.69
CA SER A 236 -9.82 13.62 6.21
C SER A 236 -9.88 13.10 4.78
N LEU A 237 -8.96 13.59 3.92
CA LEU A 237 -8.83 13.12 2.54
C LEU A 237 -8.48 11.63 2.50
N HIS A 238 -7.51 11.21 3.32
CA HIS A 238 -7.10 9.81 3.40
C HIS A 238 -8.23 8.90 3.87
N ALA A 239 -9.07 9.35 4.81
CA ALA A 239 -10.24 8.59 5.25
C ALA A 239 -11.28 8.44 4.14
N VAL A 240 -11.59 9.52 3.40
CA VAL A 240 -12.50 9.46 2.24
C VAL A 240 -11.97 8.50 1.17
N LEU A 241 -10.70 8.63 0.77
CA LEU A 241 -10.08 7.76 -0.23
C LEU A 241 -10.06 6.29 0.21
N ALA A 242 -9.70 6.02 1.47
CA ALA A 242 -9.73 4.68 2.03
C ALA A 242 -11.12 4.03 1.94
N HIS A 243 -12.17 4.79 2.28
CA HIS A 243 -13.54 4.29 2.27
C HIS A 243 -14.19 4.30 0.89
N SER A 244 -13.59 4.97 -0.09
CA SER A 244 -14.00 4.87 -1.49
C SER A 244 -13.79 3.48 -2.09
N GLN A 245 -12.87 2.70 -1.51
CA GLN A 245 -12.48 1.38 -2.00
C GLN A 245 -13.10 0.21 -1.22
N THR A 246 -13.97 0.49 -0.25
CA THR A 246 -14.60 -0.56 0.56
C THR A 246 -16.08 -0.31 0.76
N THR A 247 -16.86 -1.38 0.79
CA THR A 247 -18.29 -1.36 1.15
C THR A 247 -18.53 -1.01 2.62
N ARG A 248 -17.48 -0.98 3.45
CA ARG A 248 -17.58 -0.58 4.86
C ARG A 248 -17.78 0.94 4.95
N PRO A 249 -18.87 1.41 5.59
CA PRO A 249 -19.07 2.85 5.76
C PRO A 249 -17.99 3.43 6.68
N LEU A 250 -17.64 4.69 6.43
CA LEU A 250 -16.86 5.49 7.37
C LEU A 250 -17.76 5.90 8.53
N ILE A 251 -17.32 5.63 9.76
CA ILE A 251 -18.04 5.99 10.98
C ILE A 251 -17.35 7.23 11.56
N LEU A 252 -18.09 8.32 11.69
CA LEU A 252 -17.61 9.56 12.31
C LEU A 252 -17.71 9.47 13.84
N ASN A 253 -17.07 10.42 14.53
CA ASN A 253 -17.03 10.47 16.00
C ASN A 253 -18.41 10.59 16.67
N ASP A 254 -19.38 11.19 15.97
CA ASP A 254 -20.77 11.32 16.40
C ASP A 254 -21.63 10.08 16.09
N GLY A 255 -21.04 9.04 15.50
CA GLY A 255 -21.73 7.83 15.06
C GLY A 255 -22.34 7.91 13.67
N THR A 256 -22.25 9.05 12.98
CA THR A 256 -22.74 9.22 11.60
C THR A 256 -22.03 8.24 10.67
N ARG A 257 -22.82 7.57 9.81
CA ARG A 257 -22.33 6.56 8.86
C ARG A 257 -22.32 7.12 7.45
N LEU A 258 -21.14 7.21 6.84
CA LEU A 258 -20.97 7.66 5.47
C LEU A 258 -20.65 6.47 4.54
N PRO A 259 -21.59 6.02 3.69
CA PRO A 259 -21.32 4.98 2.69
C PRO A 259 -20.60 5.59 1.49
N LEU A 260 -19.28 5.42 1.42
CA LEU A 260 -18.43 6.09 0.43
C LEU A 260 -17.93 5.19 -0.69
N TYR A 261 -18.32 3.91 -0.73
CA TYR A 261 -17.85 2.99 -1.76
C TYR A 261 -18.14 3.53 -3.17
N ALA A 262 -17.08 3.76 -3.96
CA ALA A 262 -17.18 4.52 -5.20
C ALA A 262 -18.14 3.88 -6.22
N PRO A 263 -18.20 2.54 -6.40
CA PRO A 263 -19.24 1.90 -7.20
C PRO A 263 -20.67 2.22 -6.74
N TRP A 264 -20.94 2.24 -5.44
CA TRP A 264 -22.27 2.60 -4.93
C TRP A 264 -22.58 4.08 -5.13
N MET A 265 -21.60 4.95 -4.96
CA MET A 265 -21.75 6.37 -5.26
C MET A 265 -22.04 6.59 -6.76
N LEU A 266 -21.38 5.84 -7.64
CA LEU A 266 -21.62 5.87 -9.09
C LEU A 266 -23.04 5.42 -9.42
N LEU A 267 -23.49 4.29 -8.89
CA LEU A 267 -24.87 3.81 -9.07
C LEU A 267 -25.93 4.81 -8.60
N LYS A 268 -25.68 5.50 -7.47
CA LYS A 268 -26.57 6.54 -6.96
C LYS A 268 -26.56 7.78 -7.84
N ALA A 269 -25.40 8.21 -8.33
CA ALA A 269 -25.29 9.32 -9.27
C ALA A 269 -25.97 9.00 -10.61
N ALA A 270 -25.97 7.73 -11.03
CA ALA A 270 -26.67 7.23 -12.21
C ALA A 270 -28.19 7.05 -12.02
N ASP A 271 -28.72 7.27 -10.82
CA ASP A 271 -30.10 6.94 -10.44
C ASP A 271 -30.48 5.46 -10.70
N CYS A 272 -29.50 4.57 -10.55
CA CYS A 272 -29.62 3.14 -10.86
C CYS A 272 -29.48 2.24 -9.61
N TRP A 273 -29.36 2.84 -8.43
CA TRP A 273 -29.15 2.11 -7.17
C TRP A 273 -30.26 1.12 -6.87
N ASP A 274 -31.53 1.53 -6.95
CA ASP A 274 -32.66 0.65 -6.60
C ASP A 274 -32.83 -0.49 -7.60
N ALA A 275 -32.55 -0.24 -8.89
CA ALA A 275 -32.52 -1.26 -9.93
C ALA A 275 -31.39 -2.27 -9.69
N HIS A 276 -30.19 -1.80 -9.32
CA HIS A 276 -29.07 -2.66 -8.93
C HIS A 276 -29.42 -3.52 -7.71
N GLN A 277 -30.00 -2.92 -6.66
CA GLN A 277 -30.37 -3.66 -5.45
C GLN A 277 -31.46 -4.71 -5.70
N SER A 278 -32.42 -4.39 -6.55
CA SER A 278 -33.47 -5.32 -6.97
C SER A 278 -32.86 -6.51 -7.71
N LEU A 279 -31.92 -6.27 -8.63
CA LEU A 279 -31.21 -7.32 -9.36
C LEU A 279 -30.30 -8.15 -8.43
N TYR A 280 -29.55 -7.47 -7.56
CA TYR A 280 -28.61 -8.10 -6.63
C TYR A 280 -29.32 -9.03 -5.65
N SER A 281 -30.55 -8.70 -5.26
CA SER A 281 -31.33 -9.45 -4.26
C SER A 281 -32.30 -10.46 -4.87
N ASP A 282 -32.29 -10.66 -6.18
CA ASP A 282 -33.18 -11.60 -6.89
C ASP A 282 -32.51 -12.99 -7.04
N ASP A 283 -32.66 -13.80 -5.99
CA ASP A 283 -32.15 -15.18 -5.92
C ASP A 283 -32.83 -16.14 -6.92
N ALA A 284 -33.88 -15.71 -7.62
CA ALA A 284 -34.62 -16.54 -8.57
C ALA A 284 -34.08 -16.46 -10.02
N LEU A 285 -33.13 -15.57 -10.30
CA LEU A 285 -32.59 -15.37 -11.64
C LEU A 285 -31.59 -16.47 -12.03
N PRO A 286 -31.87 -17.27 -13.08
CA PRO A 286 -30.81 -18.03 -13.73
C PRO A 286 -29.79 -17.03 -14.31
N ASP A 287 -28.51 -17.33 -14.09
CA ASP A 287 -27.37 -16.51 -14.50
C ASP A 287 -27.32 -15.12 -13.84
N TRP A 288 -27.80 -15.02 -12.60
CA TRP A 288 -27.78 -13.80 -11.77
C TRP A 288 -26.46 -13.01 -11.86
N SER A 289 -25.33 -13.69 -11.71
CA SER A 289 -24.00 -13.08 -11.72
C SER A 289 -23.66 -12.41 -13.08
N GLU A 290 -24.02 -13.06 -14.19
CA GLU A 290 -23.78 -12.50 -15.53
C GLU A 290 -24.67 -11.29 -15.80
N ARG A 291 -25.94 -11.36 -15.37
CA ARG A 291 -26.89 -10.24 -15.50
C ARG A 291 -26.47 -9.04 -14.66
N LEU A 292 -26.05 -9.27 -13.42
CA LEU A 292 -25.53 -8.23 -12.54
C LEU A 292 -24.29 -7.58 -13.15
N THR A 293 -23.32 -8.38 -13.58
CA THR A 293 -22.10 -7.90 -14.23
C THR A 293 -22.41 -7.08 -15.49
N ALA A 294 -23.35 -7.54 -16.33
CA ALA A 294 -23.78 -6.83 -17.53
C ALA A 294 -24.47 -5.50 -17.20
N PHE A 295 -25.32 -5.48 -16.16
CA PHE A 295 -25.93 -4.26 -15.66
C PHE A 295 -24.87 -3.26 -15.19
N GLU A 296 -23.96 -3.67 -14.31
CA GLU A 296 -22.90 -2.82 -13.77
C GLU A 296 -22.03 -2.21 -14.88
N ARG A 297 -21.62 -3.02 -15.85
CA ARG A 297 -20.82 -2.58 -17.01
C ARG A 297 -21.57 -1.62 -17.95
N SER A 298 -22.90 -1.63 -17.92
CA SER A 298 -23.72 -0.72 -18.73
C SER A 298 -23.86 0.67 -18.10
N VAL A 299 -23.61 0.81 -16.80
CA VAL A 299 -23.76 2.09 -16.09
C VAL A 299 -22.61 3.02 -16.45
N THR A 300 -22.95 4.10 -17.14
CA THR A 300 -22.03 5.18 -17.53
C THR A 300 -22.67 6.50 -17.15
N LEU A 301 -21.93 7.38 -16.46
CA LEU A 301 -22.43 8.68 -16.04
C LEU A 301 -22.30 9.70 -17.17
N ASP A 302 -23.39 10.42 -17.44
CA ASP A 302 -23.34 11.65 -18.23
C ASP A 302 -22.69 12.81 -17.45
N ALA A 303 -22.50 13.97 -18.08
CA ALA A 303 -21.82 15.10 -17.46
C ALA A 303 -22.52 15.61 -16.17
N ALA A 304 -23.85 15.61 -16.12
CA ALA A 304 -24.60 16.06 -14.94
C ALA A 304 -24.47 15.05 -13.79
N GLN A 305 -24.56 13.76 -14.11
CA GLN A 305 -24.39 12.67 -13.16
C GLN A 305 -22.94 12.60 -12.63
N GLN A 306 -21.94 12.83 -13.48
CA GLN A 306 -20.55 12.96 -13.04
C GLN A 306 -20.41 14.11 -12.03
N GLN A 307 -21.02 15.27 -12.31
CA GLN A 307 -20.99 16.38 -11.35
C GLN A 307 -21.68 16.04 -10.03
N ALA A 308 -22.77 15.26 -10.05
CA ALA A 308 -23.42 14.77 -8.83
C ALA A 308 -22.49 13.85 -8.02
N PHE A 309 -21.75 12.95 -8.68
CA PHE A 309 -20.74 12.10 -8.05
C PHE A 309 -19.64 12.93 -7.37
N LEU A 310 -19.08 13.92 -8.08
CA LEU A 310 -18.04 14.81 -7.53
C LEU A 310 -18.55 15.62 -6.33
N SER A 311 -19.80 16.10 -6.42
CA SER A 311 -20.42 16.87 -5.33
C SER A 311 -20.66 16.02 -4.08
N ALA A 312 -20.99 14.73 -4.26
CA ALA A 312 -21.12 13.80 -3.15
C ALA A 312 -19.77 13.54 -2.45
N LEU A 313 -18.66 13.52 -3.19
CA LEU A 313 -17.31 13.46 -2.61
C LEU A 313 -16.95 14.73 -1.85
N ASP A 314 -17.28 15.91 -2.40
CA ASP A 314 -17.07 17.20 -1.71
C ASP A 314 -17.84 17.26 -0.39
N GLU A 315 -19.10 16.79 -0.37
CA GLU A 315 -19.92 16.67 0.84
C GLU A 315 -19.28 15.74 1.86
N ALA A 316 -18.91 14.53 1.44
CA ALA A 316 -18.27 13.56 2.31
C ALA A 316 -16.98 14.10 2.93
N TYR A 317 -16.10 14.68 2.12
CA TYR A 317 -14.84 15.27 2.59
C TYR A 317 -15.08 16.39 3.60
N ARG A 318 -16.04 17.29 3.34
CA ARG A 318 -16.40 18.36 4.27
C ARG A 318 -16.95 17.83 5.60
N CYS A 319 -17.81 16.80 5.55
CA CYS A 319 -18.35 16.15 6.74
C CYS A 319 -17.24 15.54 7.60
N VAL A 320 -16.33 14.77 6.97
CA VAL A 320 -15.20 14.16 7.66
C VAL A 320 -14.28 15.22 8.28
N LYS A 321 -13.95 16.26 7.51
CA LYS A 321 -13.09 17.35 7.97
C LYS A 321 -13.68 18.12 9.14
N SER A 322 -14.99 18.37 9.10
CA SER A 322 -15.69 19.04 10.21
C SER A 322 -15.71 18.17 11.47
N ALA A 323 -15.94 16.86 11.33
CA ALA A 323 -15.95 15.93 12.46
C ALA A 323 -14.56 15.72 13.09
N GLN A 324 -13.49 15.85 12.31
CA GLN A 324 -12.11 15.76 12.80
C GLN A 324 -11.59 17.07 13.40
N GLY A 325 -12.05 18.23 12.91
CA GLY A 325 -11.67 19.54 13.45
C GLY A 325 -12.45 20.00 14.69
N ALA A 326 -13.51 19.29 15.06
CA ALA A 326 -14.35 19.59 16.24
C ALA A 326 -13.86 18.95 17.55
N ALA A 327 -12.61 18.46 17.59
CA ALA A 327 -12.01 17.78 18.73
C ALA A 327 -11.05 18.68 19.52
#